data_AF-A0A7K2YBH2-F1
#
_entry.id   AF-A0A7K2YBH2-F1
#
_cell.length_a   1.000
_cell.length_b   1.000
_cell.length_c   1.000
_cell.angle_alpha   90.00
_cell.angle_beta   90.00
_cell.angle_gamma   90.00
#
_symmetry.space_group_name_H-M   'P 1'
#
loop_
_entity.id
_entity.type
_entity.pdbx_description
1 polymer ?
#
loop_
_entity_poly.entity_id
_entity_poly.type
_entity_poly.pdbx_seq_one_letter_code
_entity_poly.pdbx_strand_id
1 'polypeptide(L)' 'MDESVRDEPARLAPQPADPVDVRAGDDAPRIPSDGGEPACLLHLVCAACGALATERDARRCPRCGAPRAD' A
#
# COMPACT_ATOMS: atom_id res chain seq x y z
N MET A 1 -36.15 -50.16 -5.98
CA MET A 1 -37.25 -49.19 -6.03
C MET A 1 -37.48 -48.83 -4.58
N ASP A 2 -37.05 -47.70 -4.03
CA ASP A 2 -37.31 -46.32 -4.48
C ASP A 2 -36.39 -45.39 -3.64
N GLU A 3 -35.45 -44.68 -4.27
CA GLU A 3 -35.45 -43.22 -4.45
C GLU A 3 -35.62 -42.39 -3.16
N SER A 4 -34.51 -41.90 -2.58
CA SER A 4 -34.43 -40.62 -1.85
C SER A 4 -33.05 -40.43 -1.22
N VAL A 5 -32.13 -39.84 -1.99
CA VAL A 5 -31.22 -38.77 -1.53
C VAL A 5 -30.51 -38.24 -2.78
N ARG A 6 -31.31 -37.56 -3.61
CA ARG A 6 -30.79 -36.49 -4.45
C ARG A 6 -30.92 -35.23 -3.61
N ASP A 7 -29.86 -34.89 -2.88
CA ASP A 7 -29.42 -33.54 -2.53
C ASP A 7 -28.22 -33.69 -1.57
N GLU A 8 -27.02 -33.99 -2.09
CA GLU A 8 -25.82 -33.55 -1.38
C GLU A 8 -25.41 -32.24 -2.04
N PRO A 9 -25.46 -31.12 -1.29
CA PRO A 9 -25.21 -29.81 -1.86
C PRO A 9 -23.81 -29.84 -2.41
N ALA A 10 -23.59 -29.12 -3.51
CA ALA A 10 -22.26 -28.79 -3.98
C ALA A 10 -21.49 -28.14 -2.82
N ARG A 11 -20.81 -28.94 -2.00
CA ARG A 11 -19.67 -28.49 -1.24
C ARG A 11 -18.59 -28.34 -2.26
N LEU A 12 -18.68 -27.20 -2.96
CA LEU A 12 -17.60 -26.57 -3.67
C LEU A 12 -16.34 -26.93 -2.90
N ALA A 13 -15.51 -27.82 -3.48
CA ALA A 13 -14.22 -28.11 -2.89
C ALA A 13 -13.58 -26.74 -2.60
N PRO A 14 -12.92 -26.54 -1.44
CA PRO A 14 -12.14 -25.33 -1.28
C PRO A 14 -11.27 -25.22 -2.52
N GLN A 15 -11.43 -24.13 -3.28
CA GLN A 15 -10.53 -23.83 -4.38
C GLN A 15 -9.12 -24.00 -3.81
N PRO A 16 -8.21 -24.72 -4.48
CA PRO A 16 -6.84 -24.78 -4.01
C PRO A 16 -6.41 -23.33 -3.82
N ALA A 17 -6.09 -22.98 -2.57
CA ALA A 17 -5.53 -21.67 -2.29
C ALA A 17 -4.38 -21.49 -3.28
N ASP A 18 -4.31 -20.31 -3.91
CA ASP A 18 -3.20 -19.92 -4.78
C ASP A 18 -1.88 -20.41 -4.18
N PRO A 19 -0.91 -20.86 -5.00
CA PRO A 19 0.34 -21.36 -4.46
C PRO A 19 0.92 -20.32 -3.52
N VAL A 20 0.96 -20.65 -2.22
CA VAL A 20 1.73 -19.89 -1.26
C VAL A 20 3.14 -19.80 -1.82
N ASP A 21 3.56 -18.60 -2.19
CA ASP A 21 4.92 -18.34 -2.65
C ASP A 21 5.83 -18.56 -1.45
N VAL A 22 6.21 -19.82 -1.21
CA VAL A 22 7.20 -20.17 -0.20
C VAL A 22 8.55 -19.81 -0.78
N ARG A 23 8.85 -18.51 -0.81
CA ARG A 23 10.22 -18.05 -0.99
C ARG A 23 10.83 -17.75 0.37
N ALA A 24 11.17 -18.83 1.06
CA ALA A 24 12.22 -18.83 2.05
C ALA A 24 13.55 -18.53 1.34
N GLY A 25 14.04 -17.32 1.56
CA GLY A 25 15.34 -16.84 1.11
C GLY A 25 15.81 -15.73 2.03
N ASP A 26 15.92 -16.02 3.32
CA ASP A 26 16.35 -15.11 4.40
C ASP A 26 17.88 -14.85 4.40
N ASP A 27 18.50 -14.83 3.21
CA ASP A 27 19.93 -14.52 3.00
C ASP A 27 20.11 -13.44 1.90
N ALA A 28 19.03 -12.75 1.53
CA ALA A 28 19.18 -11.51 0.80
C ALA A 28 19.82 -10.46 1.72
N PRO A 29 20.82 -9.68 1.25
CA PRO A 29 21.29 -8.52 1.99
C PRO A 29 20.07 -7.68 2.40
N ARG A 30 19.87 -7.49 3.70
CA ARG A 30 18.89 -6.56 4.22
C ARG A 30 19.38 -5.18 3.77
N ILE A 31 18.92 -4.71 2.61
CA ILE A 31 19.07 -3.30 2.24
C ILE A 31 18.49 -2.56 3.43
N PRO A 32 19.26 -1.71 4.13
CA PRO A 32 18.71 -0.90 5.19
C PRO A 32 17.48 -0.22 4.59
N SER A 33 16.31 -0.52 5.13
CA SER A 33 15.12 0.27 4.86
C SER A 33 15.37 1.58 5.58
N ASP A 34 16.25 2.41 5.03
CA ASP A 34 16.39 3.81 5.40
C ASP A 34 15.09 4.46 4.91
N GLY A 35 14.02 4.17 5.66
CA GLY A 35 12.65 4.51 5.36
C GLY A 35 12.46 5.97 5.72
N GLY A 36 13.02 6.84 4.88
CA GLY A 36 12.81 8.28 4.90
C GLY A 36 12.27 8.74 3.56
N GLU A 37 11.50 9.81 3.57
CA GLU A 37 11.25 10.55 2.35
C GLU A 37 12.58 11.11 1.81
N PRO A 38 12.89 10.93 0.51
CA PRO A 38 14.14 11.43 -0.04
C PRO A 38 14.23 12.95 0.18
N ALA A 39 15.40 13.45 0.56
CA ALA A 39 15.59 14.85 0.93
C ALA A 39 15.17 15.84 -0.18
N CYS A 40 15.20 15.39 -1.45
CA CYS A 40 14.71 16.15 -2.59
C CYS A 40 13.19 16.34 -2.62
N LEU A 41 12.41 15.70 -1.74
CA LEU A 41 10.97 15.93 -1.59
C LEU A 41 10.64 16.86 -0.41
N LEU A 42 11.60 17.19 0.46
CA LEU A 42 11.37 18.09 1.60
C LEU A 42 10.90 19.48 1.16
N HIS A 43 11.29 19.95 -0.03
CA HIS A 43 10.81 21.23 -0.58
C HIS A 43 9.30 21.20 -0.89
N LEU A 44 8.67 20.03 -0.98
CA LEU A 44 7.22 19.87 -1.14
C LEU A 44 6.48 19.88 0.20
N VAL A 45 7.19 19.78 1.32
CA VAL A 45 6.61 19.78 2.66
C VAL A 45 6.34 21.22 3.10
N CYS A 46 5.12 21.51 3.55
CA CYS A 46 4.80 22.82 4.08
C CYS A 46 5.47 23.04 5.44
N ALA A 47 6.31 24.07 5.56
CA ALA A 47 6.99 24.40 6.83
C ALA A 47 6.04 24.73 7.99
N ALA A 48 4.80 25.15 7.70
CA ALA A 48 3.82 25.51 8.72
C ALA A 48 3.03 24.32 9.29
N CYS A 49 2.77 23.28 8.48
CA CYS A 49 1.84 22.19 8.87
C CYS A 49 2.27 20.78 8.45
N GLY A 50 3.44 20.64 7.82
CA GLY A 50 3.97 19.35 7.37
C GLY A 50 3.22 18.71 6.20
N ALA A 51 2.29 19.43 5.55
CA ALA A 51 1.55 18.87 4.41
C ALA A 51 2.41 18.83 3.14
N LEU A 52 2.49 17.65 2.53
CA LEU A 52 3.07 17.45 1.21
C LEU A 52 2.17 18.07 0.13
N ALA A 53 2.76 18.90 -0.73
CA ALA A 53 2.10 19.34 -1.96
C ALA A 53 2.15 18.21 -2.98
N THR A 54 1.05 17.98 -3.69
CA THR A 54 1.07 17.16 -4.90
C THR A 54 1.61 17.96 -6.10
N GLU A 55 1.39 19.27 -6.11
CA GLU A 55 1.87 20.20 -7.14
C GLU A 55 3.09 20.99 -6.65
N ARG A 56 4.20 20.98 -7.41
CA ARG A 56 5.43 21.72 -7.09
C ARG A 56 5.22 23.23 -7.08
N ASP A 57 4.43 23.76 -8.00
CA ASP A 57 4.27 25.20 -8.22
C ASP A 57 3.15 25.84 -7.36
N ALA A 58 2.68 25.15 -6.33
CA ALA A 58 1.61 25.64 -5.48
C ALA A 58 2.08 26.81 -4.61
N ARG A 59 1.60 28.03 -4.92
CA ARG A 59 1.91 29.25 -4.13
C ARG A 59 1.39 29.20 -2.69
N ARG A 60 0.39 28.37 -2.39
CA ARG A 60 -0.24 28.21 -1.07
C ARG A 60 -0.44 26.74 -0.72
N CYS A 61 -0.37 26.41 0.57
CA CYS A 61 -0.65 25.07 1.06
C CYS A 61 -2.15 24.73 0.96
N PRO A 62 -2.55 23.60 0.33
CA PRO A 62 -3.96 23.22 0.24
C PRO A 62 -4.57 22.79 1.58
N ARG A 63 -3.75 22.43 2.57
CA ARG A 63 -4.22 22.03 3.91
C ARG A 63 -4.47 23.22 4.83
N CYS A 64 -3.53 24.16 4.93
CA CYS A 64 -3.58 25.24 5.92
C CYS A 64 -3.63 26.66 5.32
N GLY A 65 -3.49 26.82 4.01
CA GLY A 65 -3.54 28.13 3.33
C GLY A 65 -2.28 29.00 3.47
N ALA A 66 -1.28 28.57 4.23
CA ALA A 66 0.00 29.29 4.39
C ALA A 66 0.72 29.47 3.03
N PRO A 67 1.45 30.58 2.82
CA PRO A 67 2.29 30.74 1.64
C PRO A 67 3.39 29.68 1.61
N ARG A 68 3.74 29.18 0.43
CA ARG A 68 4.92 28.34 0.26
C ARG A 68 6.17 29.21 0.08
N ALA A 69 7.25 28.84 0.73
CA ALA A 69 8.56 29.39 0.41
C ALA A 69 8.96 28.82 -0.96
N ASP A 70 9.45 29.70 -1.84
CA ASP A 70 9.99 29.37 -3.17
C ASP A 70 11.27 28.54 -3.04
#